data_AF-A0A2A5DHU1-F1
#
_entry.id   AF-A0A2A5DHU1-F1
#
_cell.length_a   1.000
_cell.length_b   1.000
_cell.length_c   1.000
_cell.angle_alpha   90.00
_cell.angle_beta   90.00
_cell.angle_gamma   90.00
#
_symmetry.space_group_name_H-M   'P 1'
#
loop_
_entity.id
_entity.type
_entity.pdbx_description
1 polymer ?
#
loop_
_entity_poly.entity_id
_entity_poly.type
_entity_poly.pdbx_seq_one_letter_code
_entity_poly.pdbx_strand_id
1 'polypeptide(L)'
;MTEASAGLEQAVASRDALSIKLFDVGQSEQAQLVSSEILELDPKGTTLIGARVQLEKVAFELETREMAEGVEIYELKPLYKHVKRIKQPEIKRTAWTMIASYEAYNEDYAKARKAYHAMWDLAPAIGEEGSKQATYSGIQLVDYYYQTREDISKKDAKFALVVANNLMERRQASVTACEEGGCEEGCEECGQGMEAALLYRMACAQQMCGESKQAVNSLDRALEIAPGDEALLSLREEISTSVTL
;
A
#
# COMPACT_ATOMS: atom_id res chain seq x y z
N MET A 1 -9.89 11.63 -26.25
CA MET A 1 -11.18 11.32 -25.61
C MET A 1 -12.30 11.75 -26.53
N THR A 2 -13.33 10.91 -26.70
CA THR A 2 -14.55 11.29 -27.42
C THR A 2 -15.54 11.93 -26.44
N GLU A 3 -16.49 12.73 -26.94
CA GLU A 3 -17.55 13.33 -26.10
C GLU A 3 -18.33 12.27 -25.31
N ALA A 4 -18.52 11.08 -25.88
CA ALA A 4 -19.14 9.94 -25.20
C ALA A 4 -18.32 9.44 -23.98
N SER A 5 -16.99 9.49 -24.04
CA SER A 5 -16.11 9.13 -22.92
C SER A 5 -16.23 10.14 -21.78
N ALA A 6 -16.26 11.43 -22.11
CA ALA A 6 -16.40 12.50 -21.11
C ALA A 6 -17.77 12.46 -20.41
N GLY A 7 -18.85 12.18 -21.16
CA GLY A 7 -20.18 12.02 -20.58
C GLY A 7 -20.28 10.83 -19.62
N LEU A 8 -19.64 9.70 -19.95
CA LEU A 8 -19.57 8.54 -19.06
C LEU A 8 -18.79 8.86 -17.78
N GLU A 9 -17.61 9.47 -17.89
CA GLU A 9 -16.78 9.85 -16.73
C GLU A 9 -17.55 10.77 -15.77
N GLN A 10 -18.23 11.79 -16.28
CA GLN A 10 -19.02 12.71 -15.47
C GLN A 10 -20.21 12.00 -14.79
N ALA A 11 -20.91 11.12 -15.51
CA ALA A 11 -22.04 10.37 -14.96
C ALA A 11 -21.59 9.44 -13.82
N VAL A 12 -20.50 8.69 -14.03
CA VAL A 12 -19.92 7.80 -13.02
C VAL A 12 -19.41 8.59 -11.81
N ALA A 13 -18.71 9.71 -12.01
CA ALA A 13 -18.22 10.55 -10.92
C ALA A 13 -19.34 11.15 -10.07
N SER A 14 -20.45 11.56 -10.70
CA SER A 14 -21.62 12.09 -10.00
C SER A 14 -22.27 11.04 -9.09
N ARG A 15 -22.36 9.79 -9.57
CA ARG A 15 -22.89 8.67 -8.79
C ARG A 15 -21.96 8.29 -7.66
N ASP A 16 -20.66 8.30 -7.90
CA ASP A 16 -19.68 8.00 -6.87
C ASP A 16 -19.73 8.99 -5.71
N ALA A 17 -19.79 10.29 -6.01
CA ALA A 17 -19.94 11.33 -5.00
C ALA A 17 -21.22 11.18 -4.16
N LEU A 18 -22.31 10.67 -4.75
CA LEU A 18 -23.53 10.35 -4.02
C LEU A 18 -23.35 9.09 -3.14
N SER A 19 -22.72 8.04 -3.67
CA SER A 19 -22.43 6.81 -2.93
C SER A 19 -21.64 7.10 -1.66
N ILE A 20 -20.57 7.90 -1.76
CA ILE A 20 -19.73 8.32 -0.64
C ILE A 20 -20.55 9.07 0.42
N LYS A 21 -21.35 10.06 0.00
CA LYS A 21 -22.20 10.84 0.93
C LYS A 21 -23.22 9.97 1.67
N LEU A 22 -23.79 8.97 0.99
CA LEU A 22 -24.74 8.04 1.61
C LEU A 22 -24.03 7.16 2.65
N PHE A 23 -22.84 6.67 2.34
CA PHE A 23 -22.03 5.91 3.28
C PHE A 23 -21.67 6.73 4.52
N ASP A 24 -21.25 7.98 4.35
CA ASP A 24 -20.87 8.89 5.45
C ASP A 24 -22.02 9.17 6.43
N VAL A 25 -23.27 9.12 5.98
CA VAL A 25 -24.47 9.30 6.84
C VAL A 25 -25.07 7.96 7.30
N GLY A 26 -24.33 6.86 7.16
CA GLY A 26 -24.73 5.52 7.61
C GLY A 26 -25.74 4.80 6.71
N GLN A 27 -26.06 5.34 5.53
CA GLN A 27 -26.98 4.76 4.56
C GLN A 27 -26.26 3.76 3.64
N SER A 28 -25.71 2.70 4.24
CA SER A 28 -24.85 1.74 3.54
C SER A 28 -25.58 0.96 2.44
N GLU A 29 -26.84 0.56 2.65
CA GLU A 29 -27.64 -0.14 1.63
C GLU A 29 -27.89 0.74 0.40
N GLN A 30 -28.21 2.02 0.61
CA GLN A 30 -28.40 2.97 -0.48
C GLN A 30 -27.10 3.25 -1.23
N ALA A 31 -25.97 3.35 -0.52
CA ALA A 31 -24.65 3.46 -1.14
C ALA A 31 -24.32 2.24 -2.04
N GLN A 32 -24.69 1.03 -1.62
CA GLN A 32 -24.54 -0.19 -2.42
C GLN A 32 -25.42 -0.19 -3.68
N LEU A 33 -26.65 0.34 -3.59
CA LEU A 33 -27.51 0.52 -4.76
C LEU A 33 -26.88 1.48 -5.77
N VAL A 34 -26.36 2.63 -5.31
CA VAL A 34 -25.68 3.59 -6.18
C VAL A 34 -24.41 2.99 -6.79
N SER A 35 -23.67 2.16 -6.04
CA SER A 35 -22.53 1.43 -6.57
C SER A 35 -22.93 0.43 -7.67
N SER A 36 -24.11 -0.18 -7.55
CA SER A 36 -24.68 -1.04 -8.61
C SER A 36 -25.04 -0.22 -9.86
N GLU A 37 -25.59 0.99 -9.71
CA GLU A 37 -25.85 1.90 -10.84
C GLU A 37 -24.55 2.29 -11.58
N ILE A 38 -23.43 2.49 -10.85
CA ILE A 38 -22.12 2.73 -11.46
C ILE A 38 -21.71 1.55 -12.35
N LEU A 39 -21.95 0.31 -11.91
CA LEU A 39 -21.65 -0.90 -12.68
C LEU A 39 -22.55 -1.07 -13.90
N GLU A 40 -23.78 -0.55 -13.87
CA GLU A 40 -24.65 -0.51 -15.05
C GLU A 40 -24.16 0.52 -16.08
N LEU A 41 -23.65 1.66 -15.62
CA LEU A 41 -23.09 2.71 -16.48
C LEU A 41 -21.74 2.31 -17.10
N ASP A 42 -20.85 1.68 -16.31
CA ASP A 42 -19.52 1.24 -16.73
C ASP A 42 -19.27 -0.25 -16.44
N PRO A 43 -19.98 -1.16 -17.14
CA PRO A 43 -19.93 -2.60 -16.88
C PRO A 43 -18.58 -3.23 -17.22
N LYS A 44 -17.69 -2.50 -17.92
CA LYS A 44 -16.36 -2.96 -18.29
C LYS A 44 -15.25 -2.35 -17.44
N GLY A 45 -15.57 -1.44 -16.51
CA GLY A 45 -14.59 -0.76 -15.67
C GLY A 45 -13.58 0.01 -16.52
N THR A 46 -14.06 0.74 -17.52
CA THR A 46 -13.23 1.53 -18.43
C THR A 46 -12.76 2.82 -17.79
N THR A 47 -13.56 3.38 -16.88
CA THR A 47 -13.21 4.52 -16.02
C THR A 47 -12.47 4.05 -14.76
N LEU A 48 -11.74 4.96 -14.11
CA LEU A 48 -11.04 4.66 -12.84
C LEU A 48 -12.02 4.23 -11.75
N ILE A 49 -13.14 4.97 -11.61
CA ILE A 49 -14.18 4.70 -10.62
C ILE A 49 -14.90 3.38 -10.93
N GLY A 50 -15.29 3.15 -12.19
CA GLY A 50 -15.93 1.89 -12.57
C GLY A 50 -15.05 0.68 -12.29
N ALA A 51 -13.75 0.76 -12.58
CA ALA A 51 -12.80 -0.28 -12.22
C ALA A 51 -12.67 -0.47 -10.70
N ARG A 52 -12.65 0.61 -9.91
CA ARG A 52 -12.62 0.55 -8.43
C ARG A 52 -13.86 -0.15 -7.88
N VAL A 53 -15.05 0.26 -8.29
CA VAL A 53 -16.32 -0.33 -7.82
C VAL A 53 -16.42 -1.80 -8.21
N GLN A 54 -15.90 -2.20 -9.39
CA GLN A 54 -15.81 -3.61 -9.76
C GLN A 54 -14.88 -4.41 -8.84
N LEU A 55 -13.71 -3.84 -8.50
CA LEU A 55 -12.77 -4.46 -7.57
C LEU A 55 -13.41 -4.63 -6.18
N GLU A 56 -14.06 -3.59 -5.66
CA GLU A 56 -14.75 -3.60 -4.37
C GLU A 56 -15.86 -4.65 -4.34
N LYS A 57 -16.66 -4.75 -5.41
CA LYS A 57 -17.68 -5.80 -5.53
C LYS A 57 -17.07 -7.19 -5.48
N VAL A 58 -16.02 -7.45 -6.26
CA VAL A 58 -15.35 -8.76 -6.27
C VAL A 58 -14.77 -9.09 -4.90
N ALA A 59 -14.25 -8.10 -4.17
CA ALA A 59 -13.72 -8.28 -2.83
C ALA A 59 -14.82 -8.56 -1.79
N PHE A 60 -15.95 -7.85 -1.88
CA PHE A 60 -17.11 -8.06 -1.01
C PHE A 60 -17.76 -9.43 -1.22
N GLU A 61 -17.75 -9.93 -2.45
CA GLU A 61 -18.29 -11.25 -2.82
C GLU A 61 -17.29 -12.39 -2.60
N LEU A 62 -16.12 -12.15 -1.99
CA LEU A 62 -15.18 -13.23 -1.67
C LEU A 62 -15.82 -14.16 -0.63
N GLU A 63 -15.96 -15.43 -1.03
CA GLU A 63 -16.34 -16.49 -0.11
C GLU A 63 -15.20 -16.74 0.89
N THR A 64 -15.58 -16.98 2.14
CA THR A 64 -14.68 -17.52 3.16
C THR A 64 -14.95 -19.01 3.35
N ARG A 65 -13.88 -19.76 3.62
CA ARG A 65 -13.95 -21.16 4.03
C ARG A 65 -13.41 -21.28 5.44
N GLU A 66 -14.18 -21.90 6.32
CA GLU A 66 -13.73 -22.22 7.68
C GLU A 66 -12.79 -23.43 7.68
N MET A 67 -11.64 -23.30 8.34
CA MET A 67 -10.73 -24.40 8.63
C MET A 67 -11.12 -25.14 9.92
N ALA A 68 -10.47 -26.29 10.19
CA ALA A 68 -10.73 -27.13 11.36
C ALA A 68 -10.59 -26.41 12.73
N GLU A 69 -9.98 -25.22 12.75
CA GLU A 69 -9.72 -24.41 13.95
C GLU A 69 -10.53 -23.09 13.97
N GLY A 70 -11.53 -22.94 13.09
CA GLY A 70 -12.34 -21.71 13.01
C GLY A 70 -11.66 -20.54 12.29
N VAL A 71 -10.51 -20.79 11.65
CA VAL A 71 -9.81 -19.78 10.83
C VAL A 71 -10.53 -19.66 9.48
N GLU A 72 -10.97 -18.45 9.15
CA GLU A 72 -11.55 -18.13 7.84
C GLU A 72 -10.44 -17.93 6.81
N ILE A 73 -10.47 -18.72 5.74
CA ILE A 73 -9.62 -18.55 4.56
C ILE A 73 -10.44 -17.88 3.45
N TYR A 74 -9.88 -16.87 2.81
CA TYR A 74 -10.49 -16.23 1.65
C TYR A 74 -10.23 -17.04 0.37
N GLU A 75 -11.27 -17.32 -0.42
CA GLU A 75 -11.15 -17.96 -1.73
C GLU A 75 -10.80 -16.92 -2.83
N LEU A 76 -9.51 -16.66 -3.03
CA LEU A 76 -9.02 -15.53 -3.85
C LEU A 76 -9.09 -15.71 -5.36
N LYS A 77 -9.54 -16.88 -5.85
CA LYS A 77 -9.62 -17.17 -7.30
C LYS A 77 -10.40 -16.11 -8.11
N PRO A 78 -11.53 -15.57 -7.63
CA PRO A 78 -12.24 -14.47 -8.32
C PRO A 78 -11.37 -13.21 -8.43
N LEU A 79 -10.65 -12.84 -7.37
CA LEU A 79 -9.80 -11.65 -7.34
C LEU A 79 -8.61 -11.76 -8.30
N TYR A 80 -7.93 -12.91 -8.35
CA TYR A 80 -6.88 -13.19 -9.34
C TYR A 80 -7.38 -13.17 -10.78
N LYS A 81 -8.63 -13.59 -11.02
CA LYS A 81 -9.24 -13.53 -12.35
C LYS A 81 -9.57 -12.08 -12.71
N HIS A 82 -10.04 -11.30 -11.75
CA HIS A 82 -10.42 -9.90 -11.94
C HIS A 82 -9.20 -9.01 -12.22
N VAL A 83 -8.11 -9.12 -11.43
CA VAL A 83 -6.90 -8.28 -11.58
C VAL A 83 -6.25 -8.37 -12.98
N LYS A 84 -6.40 -9.51 -13.67
CA LYS A 84 -5.91 -9.69 -15.06
C LYS A 84 -6.67 -8.84 -16.09
N ARG A 85 -7.89 -8.41 -15.76
CA ARG A 85 -8.79 -7.65 -16.64
C ARG A 85 -8.66 -6.14 -16.45
N ILE A 86 -8.28 -5.70 -15.25
CA ILE A 86 -8.08 -4.29 -14.92
C ILE A 86 -7.01 -3.68 -15.82
N LYS A 87 -7.32 -2.51 -16.39
CA LYS A 87 -6.42 -1.77 -17.31
C LYS A 87 -5.78 -0.56 -16.65
N GLN A 88 -6.42 0.01 -15.64
CA GLN A 88 -5.97 1.15 -14.87
C GLN A 88 -4.88 0.69 -13.89
N PRO A 89 -3.62 1.13 -14.04
CA PRO A 89 -2.50 0.70 -13.20
C PRO A 89 -2.74 0.92 -11.70
N GLU A 90 -3.40 2.00 -11.33
CA GLU A 90 -3.74 2.38 -9.95
C GLU A 90 -4.66 1.34 -9.31
N ILE A 91 -5.74 1.00 -10.00
CA ILE A 91 -6.72 0.01 -9.52
C ILE A 91 -6.12 -1.39 -9.53
N LYS A 92 -5.29 -1.69 -10.53
CA LYS A 92 -4.57 -2.97 -10.59
C LYS A 92 -3.57 -3.09 -9.44
N ARG A 93 -2.92 -2.01 -9.05
CA ARG A 93 -2.04 -1.98 -7.89
C ARG A 93 -2.80 -2.22 -6.59
N THR A 94 -3.92 -1.51 -6.38
CA THR A 94 -4.82 -1.75 -5.24
C THR A 94 -5.25 -3.22 -5.15
N ALA A 95 -5.64 -3.81 -6.29
CA ALA A 95 -6.02 -5.22 -6.34
C ALA A 95 -4.87 -6.15 -5.91
N TRP A 96 -3.64 -5.90 -6.35
CA TRP A 96 -2.48 -6.67 -5.91
C TRP A 96 -2.14 -6.48 -4.45
N THR A 97 -2.30 -5.28 -3.89
CA THR A 97 -2.18 -5.04 -2.45
C THR A 97 -3.20 -5.87 -1.67
N MET A 98 -4.47 -5.91 -2.11
CA MET A 98 -5.51 -6.72 -1.47
C MET A 98 -5.20 -8.22 -1.54
N ILE A 99 -4.78 -8.71 -2.71
CA ILE A 99 -4.35 -10.10 -2.87
C ILE A 99 -3.20 -10.41 -1.91
N ALA A 100 -2.20 -9.52 -1.79
CA ALA A 100 -1.07 -9.74 -0.91
C ALA A 100 -1.50 -9.86 0.56
N SER A 101 -2.37 -8.96 1.03
CA SER A 101 -2.91 -9.01 2.39
C SER A 101 -3.73 -10.28 2.64
N TYR A 102 -4.64 -10.65 1.74
CA TYR A 102 -5.46 -11.85 1.93
C TYR A 102 -4.64 -13.15 1.84
N GLU A 103 -3.64 -13.23 0.96
CA GLU A 103 -2.74 -14.38 0.94
C GLU A 103 -1.91 -14.47 2.23
N ALA A 104 -1.52 -13.33 2.81
CA ALA A 104 -0.86 -13.31 4.11
C ALA A 104 -1.81 -13.75 5.24
N TYR A 105 -3.08 -13.33 5.23
CA TYR A 105 -4.11 -13.83 6.15
C TYR A 105 -4.37 -15.34 5.99
N ASN A 106 -4.31 -15.84 4.76
CA ASN A 106 -4.39 -17.26 4.46
C ASN A 106 -3.10 -18.03 4.78
N GLU A 107 -2.09 -17.36 5.37
CA GLU A 107 -0.74 -17.88 5.66
C GLU A 107 0.02 -18.40 4.43
N ASP A 108 -0.42 -18.08 3.20
CA ASP A 108 0.29 -18.35 1.95
C ASP A 108 1.27 -17.21 1.65
N TYR A 109 2.30 -17.10 2.51
CA TYR A 109 3.30 -16.06 2.42
C TYR A 109 4.05 -16.06 1.07
N ALA A 110 4.19 -17.22 0.42
CA ALA A 110 4.81 -17.32 -0.89
C ALA A 110 3.98 -16.59 -1.97
N LYS A 111 2.65 -16.71 -1.94
CA LYS A 111 1.78 -15.95 -2.84
C LYS A 111 1.67 -14.49 -2.44
N ALA A 112 1.61 -14.18 -1.14
CA ALA A 112 1.61 -12.80 -0.65
C ALA A 112 2.82 -12.01 -1.18
N ARG A 113 4.03 -12.60 -1.09
CA ARG A 113 5.26 -12.02 -1.66
C ARG A 113 5.14 -11.77 -3.16
N LYS A 114 4.64 -12.74 -3.94
CA LYS A 114 4.45 -12.58 -5.39
C LYS A 114 3.48 -11.44 -5.71
N ALA A 115 2.42 -11.28 -4.93
CA ALA A 115 1.47 -10.20 -5.08
C ALA A 115 2.08 -8.84 -4.73
N TYR A 116 2.89 -8.74 -3.67
CA TYR A 116 3.65 -7.52 -3.35
C TYR A 116 4.65 -7.13 -4.44
N HIS A 117 5.33 -8.09 -5.06
CA HIS A 117 6.17 -7.83 -6.23
C HIS A 117 5.36 -7.29 -7.41
N ALA A 118 4.25 -7.95 -7.75
CA ALA A 118 3.38 -7.51 -8.85
C ALA A 118 2.76 -6.11 -8.60
N MET A 119 2.49 -5.79 -7.33
CA MET A 119 2.06 -4.46 -6.88
C MET A 119 3.17 -3.42 -7.13
N TRP A 120 4.40 -3.70 -6.69
CA TRP A 120 5.51 -2.77 -6.80
C TRP A 120 5.95 -2.52 -8.25
N ASP A 121 5.87 -3.55 -9.12
CA ASP A 121 6.20 -3.43 -10.55
C ASP A 121 5.29 -2.41 -11.28
N LEU A 122 4.13 -2.05 -10.70
CA LEU A 122 3.23 -1.03 -11.24
C LEU A 122 3.59 0.40 -10.81
N ALA A 123 4.49 0.57 -9.83
CA ALA A 123 4.83 1.88 -9.29
C ALA A 123 5.32 2.91 -10.35
N PRO A 124 6.12 2.53 -11.37
CA PRO A 124 6.53 3.47 -12.41
C PRO A 124 5.39 3.96 -13.31
N ALA A 125 4.30 3.18 -13.45
CA ALA A 125 3.22 3.47 -14.40
C ALA A 125 2.19 4.48 -13.87
N ILE A 126 2.25 4.82 -12.58
CA ILE A 126 1.21 5.56 -11.84
C ILE A 126 1.53 7.06 -11.69
N GLY A 127 2.72 7.49 -12.15
CA GLY A 127 3.13 8.90 -12.11
C GLY A 127 3.28 9.49 -10.70
N GLU A 128 3.38 10.82 -10.62
CA GLU A 128 3.57 11.56 -9.36
C GLU A 128 2.32 11.54 -8.47
N GLU A 129 1.11 11.60 -9.02
CA GLU A 129 -0.11 11.71 -8.19
C GLU A 129 -0.41 10.41 -7.43
N GLY A 130 -0.21 9.24 -8.05
CA GLY A 130 -0.28 7.99 -7.31
C GLY A 130 1.01 7.63 -6.56
N SER A 131 1.98 8.55 -6.46
CA SER A 131 3.17 8.39 -5.61
C SER A 131 2.82 8.31 -4.13
N LYS A 132 1.83 9.07 -3.63
CA LYS A 132 1.35 8.97 -2.25
C LYS A 132 0.86 7.58 -1.93
N GLN A 133 -0.01 7.08 -2.81
CA GLN A 133 -0.55 5.74 -2.65
C GLN A 133 0.59 4.70 -2.77
N ALA A 134 1.56 4.91 -3.67
CA ALA A 134 2.73 4.03 -3.82
C ALA A 134 3.58 4.03 -2.54
N THR A 135 3.68 5.16 -1.86
CA THR A 135 4.35 5.27 -0.55
C THR A 135 3.66 4.40 0.49
N TYR A 136 2.33 4.49 0.65
CA TYR A 136 1.60 3.65 1.59
C TYR A 136 1.70 2.16 1.26
N SER A 137 1.57 1.78 -0.02
CA SER A 137 1.70 0.37 -0.42
C SER A 137 3.14 -0.15 -0.26
N GLY A 138 4.16 0.69 -0.48
CA GLY A 138 5.56 0.36 -0.21
C GLY A 138 5.85 0.20 1.28
N ILE A 139 5.28 1.06 2.12
CA ILE A 139 5.33 0.96 3.58
C ILE A 139 4.76 -0.40 4.02
N GLN A 140 3.55 -0.75 3.56
CA GLN A 140 2.91 -2.02 3.89
C GLN A 140 3.76 -3.23 3.47
N LEU A 141 4.40 -3.16 2.30
CA LEU A 141 5.30 -4.20 1.82
C LEU A 141 6.51 -4.38 2.73
N VAL A 142 7.17 -3.29 3.15
CA VAL A 142 8.34 -3.37 4.03
C VAL A 142 7.93 -3.89 5.42
N ASP A 143 6.82 -3.40 5.95
CA ASP A 143 6.27 -3.85 7.25
C ASP A 143 5.94 -5.34 7.21
N TYR A 144 5.32 -5.82 6.12
CA TYR A 144 5.03 -7.23 5.92
C TYR A 144 6.31 -8.09 6.02
N TYR A 145 7.35 -7.77 5.24
CA TYR A 145 8.60 -8.55 5.27
C TYR A 145 9.27 -8.51 6.65
N TYR A 146 9.20 -7.36 7.32
CA TYR A 146 9.74 -7.21 8.65
C TYR A 146 8.99 -8.01 9.71
N GLN A 147 7.68 -8.20 9.58
CA GLN A 147 6.89 -8.97 10.54
C GLN A 147 7.03 -10.49 10.33
N THR A 148 7.25 -10.94 9.10
CA THR A 148 7.35 -12.37 8.75
C THR A 148 8.79 -12.93 8.80
N ARG A 149 9.67 -12.39 9.68
CA ARG A 149 11.14 -12.59 9.64
C ARG A 149 11.61 -14.04 9.53
N GLU A 150 10.85 -15.00 10.03
CA GLU A 150 11.30 -16.39 10.19
C GLU A 150 11.53 -17.12 8.85
N ASP A 151 10.87 -16.68 7.76
CA ASP A 151 10.93 -17.35 6.44
C ASP A 151 11.35 -16.44 5.27
N ILE A 152 11.92 -15.26 5.55
CA ILE A 152 12.33 -14.34 4.48
C ILE A 152 13.60 -14.84 3.78
N SER A 153 13.59 -14.87 2.45
CA SER A 153 14.81 -15.16 1.70
C SER A 153 15.72 -13.93 1.65
N LYS A 154 17.03 -14.14 1.42
CA LYS A 154 17.96 -13.03 1.13
C LYS A 154 17.51 -12.17 -0.06
N LYS A 155 16.77 -12.75 -1.01
CA LYS A 155 16.23 -12.01 -2.16
C LYS A 155 15.10 -11.07 -1.72
N ASP A 156 14.22 -11.56 -0.84
CA ASP A 156 13.09 -10.80 -0.30
C ASP A 156 13.58 -9.65 0.58
N ALA A 157 14.56 -9.90 1.45
CA ALA A 157 15.20 -8.87 2.26
C ALA A 157 15.80 -7.74 1.39
N LYS A 158 16.54 -8.11 0.34
CA LYS A 158 17.09 -7.13 -0.62
C LYS A 158 16.01 -6.35 -1.34
N PHE A 159 14.91 -7.01 -1.70
CA PHE A 159 13.79 -6.34 -2.34
C PHE A 159 13.12 -5.33 -1.40
N ALA A 160 12.86 -5.69 -0.15
CA ALA A 160 12.35 -4.77 0.86
C ALA A 160 13.28 -3.55 1.05
N LEU A 161 14.61 -3.77 1.03
CA LEU A 161 15.58 -2.68 1.11
C LEU A 161 15.53 -1.75 -0.12
N VAL A 162 15.40 -2.30 -1.33
CA VAL A 162 15.21 -1.50 -2.55
C VAL A 162 13.94 -0.64 -2.45
N VAL A 163 12.84 -1.22 -1.95
CA VAL A 163 11.59 -0.50 -1.73
C VAL A 163 11.80 0.62 -0.71
N ALA A 164 12.37 0.33 0.46
CA ALA A 164 12.61 1.32 1.51
C ALA A 164 13.48 2.49 1.04
N ASN A 165 14.55 2.21 0.28
CA ASN A 165 15.40 3.24 -0.31
C ASN A 165 14.61 4.12 -1.29
N ASN A 166 13.79 3.52 -2.16
CA ASN A 166 12.98 4.29 -3.10
C ASN A 166 11.97 5.20 -2.40
N LEU A 167 11.39 4.75 -1.28
CA LEU A 167 10.50 5.58 -0.46
C LEU A 167 11.24 6.76 0.17
N MET A 168 12.44 6.53 0.69
CA MET A 168 13.29 7.60 1.24
C MET A 168 13.73 8.61 0.18
N GLU A 169 14.11 8.15 -1.01
CA GLU A 169 14.47 9.03 -2.14
C GLU A 169 13.31 9.92 -2.55
N ARG A 170 12.11 9.35 -2.71
CA ARG A 170 10.88 10.11 -3.00
C ARG A 170 10.59 11.13 -1.91
N ARG A 171 10.76 10.73 -0.65
CA ARG A 171 10.55 11.62 0.48
C ARG A 171 11.50 12.81 0.44
N GLN A 172 12.79 12.57 0.20
CA GLN A 172 13.79 13.64 0.09
C GLN A 172 13.47 14.59 -1.07
N ALA A 173 13.11 14.06 -2.23
CA ALA A 173 12.69 14.87 -3.37
C ALA A 173 11.48 15.76 -3.05
N SER A 174 10.49 15.22 -2.32
CA SER A 174 9.32 15.97 -1.86
C SER A 174 9.69 17.10 -0.91
N VAL A 175 10.59 16.85 0.06
CA VAL A 175 11.05 17.87 1.01
C VAL A 175 11.78 19.00 0.29
N THR A 176 12.70 18.68 -0.62
CA THR A 176 13.42 19.69 -1.42
C THR A 176 12.47 20.54 -2.26
N ALA A 177 11.49 19.92 -2.93
CA ALA A 177 10.49 20.65 -3.71
C ALA A 177 9.65 21.59 -2.83
N CYS A 178 9.32 21.18 -1.60
CA CYS A 178 8.62 22.03 -0.63
C CYS A 178 9.47 23.24 -0.18
N GLU A 179 10.76 23.04 0.08
CA GLU A 179 11.69 24.11 0.47
C GLU A 179 11.87 25.15 -0.64
N GLU A 180 11.92 24.71 -1.90
CA GLU A 180 12.03 25.60 -3.06
C GLU A 180 10.70 26.30 -3.41
N GLY A 181 9.57 25.65 -3.15
CA GLY A 181 8.23 26.10 -3.52
C GLY A 181 7.48 26.94 -2.48
N GLY A 182 8.04 27.14 -1.29
CA GLY A 182 7.40 27.92 -0.21
C GLY A 182 6.21 27.19 0.41
N CYS A 183 6.44 25.98 0.91
CA CYS A 183 5.41 25.20 1.59
C CYS A 183 4.93 25.89 2.88
N GLU A 184 3.61 25.94 3.09
CA GLU A 184 3.03 26.47 4.34
C GLU A 184 3.41 25.58 5.54
N GLU A 185 3.64 26.20 6.71
CA GLU A 185 3.87 25.48 7.97
C GLU A 185 2.74 24.45 8.21
N GLY A 186 3.10 23.20 8.45
CA GLY A 186 2.15 22.12 8.72
C GLY A 186 1.75 21.26 7.51
N CYS A 187 2.46 21.36 6.39
CA CYS A 187 2.24 20.43 5.28
C CYS A 187 2.50 18.98 5.72
N GLU A 188 1.45 18.16 5.63
CA GLU A 188 1.48 16.72 5.95
C GLU A 188 2.55 15.98 5.13
N GLU A 189 2.83 16.46 3.91
CA GLU A 189 3.88 15.94 3.02
C GLU A 189 5.30 16.37 3.42
N CYS A 190 5.48 17.36 4.30
CA CYS A 190 6.79 17.72 4.86
C CYS A 190 6.93 17.33 6.35
N GLY A 191 5.93 16.65 6.92
CA GLY A 191 5.92 16.25 8.32
C GLY A 191 7.10 15.35 8.68
N GLN A 192 7.94 15.80 9.62
CA GLN A 192 9.11 15.09 10.14
C GLN A 192 8.78 13.64 10.59
N GLY A 193 7.57 13.38 11.07
CA GLY A 193 7.13 12.05 11.48
C GLY A 193 7.16 10.99 10.36
N MET A 194 6.84 11.36 9.11
CA MET A 194 6.92 10.42 7.99
C MET A 194 8.38 10.04 7.68
N GLU A 195 9.31 10.98 7.79
CA GLU A 195 10.73 10.71 7.56
C GLU A 195 11.29 9.75 8.62
N ALA A 196 11.00 9.99 9.90
CA ALA A 196 11.38 9.06 10.98
C ALA A 196 10.79 7.65 10.75
N ALA A 197 9.52 7.58 10.34
CA ALA A 197 8.84 6.32 10.05
C ALA A 197 9.43 5.55 8.85
N LEU A 198 9.93 6.25 7.84
CA LEU A 198 10.60 5.63 6.69
C LEU A 198 12.05 5.22 7.03
N LEU A 199 12.76 6.01 7.84
CA LEU A 199 14.09 5.65 8.35
C LEU A 199 14.05 4.39 9.22
N TYR A 200 13.02 4.24 10.07
CA TYR A 200 12.76 3.02 10.82
C TYR A 200 12.61 1.81 9.87
N ARG A 201 11.79 1.92 8.83
CA ARG A 201 11.58 0.85 7.84
C ARG A 201 12.83 0.52 7.03
N MET A 202 13.64 1.53 6.72
CA MET A 202 14.94 1.33 6.09
C MET A 202 15.88 0.55 7.02
N ALA A 203 15.92 0.88 8.32
CA ALA A 203 16.70 0.15 9.31
C ALA A 203 16.26 -1.31 9.43
N CYS A 204 14.94 -1.53 9.48
CA CYS A 204 14.33 -2.86 9.44
C CYS A 204 14.79 -3.67 8.22
N ALA A 205 14.76 -3.07 7.04
CA ALA A 205 15.19 -3.73 5.80
C ALA A 205 16.71 -3.98 5.74
N GLN A 206 17.53 -3.05 6.25
CA GLN A 206 18.97 -3.21 6.40
C GLN A 206 19.30 -4.35 7.36
N GLN A 207 18.60 -4.45 8.49
CA GLN A 207 18.79 -5.54 9.45
C GLN A 207 18.43 -6.90 8.83
N MET A 208 17.34 -6.99 8.06
CA MET A 208 16.99 -8.20 7.31
C MET A 208 18.07 -8.60 6.30
N CYS A 209 18.83 -7.64 5.78
CA CYS A 209 19.97 -7.87 4.89
C CYS A 209 21.28 -8.20 5.63
N GLY A 210 21.30 -8.17 6.96
CA GLY A 210 22.51 -8.32 7.78
C GLY A 210 23.40 -7.07 7.79
N GLU A 211 22.86 -5.91 7.40
CA GLU A 211 23.57 -4.63 7.34
C GLU A 211 23.42 -3.85 8.65
N SER A 212 23.67 -4.49 9.78
CA SER A 212 23.35 -3.98 11.12
C SER A 212 23.97 -2.61 11.43
N LYS A 213 25.17 -2.31 10.93
CA LYS A 213 25.78 -0.97 11.08
C LYS A 213 24.96 0.12 10.38
N GLN A 214 24.49 -0.17 9.17
CA GLN A 214 23.65 0.78 8.43
C GLN A 214 22.27 0.90 9.08
N ALA A 215 21.72 -0.21 9.58
CA ALA A 215 20.47 -0.21 10.33
C ALA A 215 20.53 0.71 11.57
N VAL A 216 21.61 0.62 12.36
CA VAL A 216 21.82 1.52 13.51
C VAL A 216 21.92 2.98 13.06
N ASN A 217 22.68 3.27 11.99
CA ASN A 217 22.78 4.65 11.49
C ASN A 217 21.43 5.22 11.03
N SER A 218 20.58 4.40 10.41
CA SER A 218 19.23 4.80 10.02
C SER A 218 18.34 5.08 11.24
N LEU A 219 18.47 4.27 12.30
CA LEU A 219 17.75 4.49 13.57
C LEU A 219 18.25 5.72 14.33
N ASP A 220 19.56 5.97 14.32
CA ASP A 220 20.14 7.20 14.90
C ASP A 220 19.51 8.44 14.26
N ARG A 221 19.43 8.48 12.92
CA ARG A 221 18.77 9.57 12.20
C ARG A 221 17.28 9.67 12.49
N ALA A 222 16.58 8.54 12.65
CA ALA A 222 15.17 8.55 13.01
C ALA A 222 14.96 9.14 14.42
N LEU A 223 15.86 8.85 15.36
CA LEU A 223 15.84 9.36 16.74
C LEU A 223 16.24 10.84 16.84
N GLU A 224 17.05 11.36 15.92
CA GLU A 224 17.29 12.81 15.82
C GLU A 224 15.99 13.57 15.51
N ILE A 225 15.09 12.95 14.73
CA ILE A 225 13.81 13.53 14.33
C ILE A 225 12.73 13.32 15.41
N ALA A 226 12.68 12.12 16.00
CA ALA A 226 11.72 11.73 17.02
C ALA A 226 12.44 11.32 18.33
N PRO A 227 13.00 12.29 19.08
CA PRO A 227 13.75 11.99 20.29
C PRO A 227 12.82 11.42 21.36
N GLY A 228 13.19 10.25 21.91
CA GLY A 228 12.42 9.58 22.95
C GLY A 228 11.38 8.58 22.43
N ASP A 229 11.34 8.30 21.12
CA ASP A 229 10.54 7.19 20.59
C ASP A 229 11.09 5.85 21.12
N GLU A 230 10.34 5.23 22.03
CA GLU A 230 10.73 3.99 22.71
C GLU A 230 10.88 2.80 21.75
N ALA A 231 10.12 2.77 20.65
CA ALA A 231 10.22 1.71 19.67
C ALA A 231 11.53 1.80 18.87
N LEU A 232 11.92 3.02 18.48
CA LEU A 232 13.20 3.27 17.81
C LEU A 232 14.39 2.95 18.73
N LEU A 233 14.34 3.37 19.99
CA LEU A 233 15.37 3.08 20.98
C LEU A 233 15.53 1.57 21.19
N SER A 234 14.43 0.86 21.41
CA SER A 234 14.43 -0.59 21.67
C SER A 234 15.04 -1.37 20.50
N LEU A 235 14.61 -1.07 19.26
CA LEU A 235 15.16 -1.75 18.08
C LEU A 235 16.65 -1.44 17.88
N ARG A 236 17.06 -0.19 18.13
CA ARG A 236 18.47 0.22 18.01
C ARG A 236 19.36 -0.55 18.99
N GLU A 237 18.92 -0.71 20.23
CA GLU A 237 19.62 -1.48 21.26
C GLU A 237 19.69 -2.97 20.89
N GLU A 238 18.58 -3.56 20.46
CA GLU A 238 18.52 -4.94 19.96
C GLU A 238 19.57 -5.18 18.87
N ILE A 239 19.60 -4.31 17.85
CA ILE A 239 20.55 -4.46 16.74
C ILE A 239 21.99 -4.22 17.22
N SER A 240 22.23 -3.22 18.07
CA SER A 240 23.59 -2.87 18.53
C SER A 240 24.25 -4.00 19.32
N THR A 241 23.48 -4.69 20.17
CA THR A 241 23.98 -5.85 20.94
C THR A 241 24.31 -7.05 20.06
N SER A 242 23.60 -7.23 18.94
CA SER A 242 23.88 -8.28 17.96
C SER A 242 25.17 -8.08 17.16
N VAL A 243 25.70 -6.85 17.09
CA VAL A 243 26.94 -6.51 16.35
C VAL A 243 28.21 -6.81 17.15
N THR A 244 28.10 -6.91 18.48
CA THR A 244 29.24 -7.08 19.39
C THR A 244 29.61 -8.53 19.70
N LEU A 245 28.83 -9.50 19.23
CA LEU A 245 29.06 -10.95 19.42
C LEU A 245 29.70 -11.56 18.16
#